data_AF-A0A4Q2X0P4-F1
#
_entry.id   AF-A0A4Q2X0P4-F1
#
_cell.length_a   1.000
_cell.length_b   1.000
_cell.length_c   1.000
_cell.angle_alpha   90.00
_cell.angle_beta   90.00
_cell.angle_gamma   90.00
#
_symmetry.space_group_name_H-M   'P 1'
#
loop_
_entity.id
_entity.type
_entity.pdbx_description
1 polymer ?
#
loop_
_entity_poly.entity_id
_entity_poly.type
_entity_poly.pdbx_seq_one_letter_code
_entity_poly.pdbx_strand_id
1 'polypeptide(L)' 'MIPTALHTDLSARPPRSPREALGGFVIAARMLDKARADILGTSGEYNFYPCG' A
#
# COMPACT_ATOMS: atom_id res chain seq x y z
N MET A 1 -10.02 9.67 -10.26
CA MET A 1 -10.47 8.56 -9.41
C MET A 1 -9.66 7.33 -9.78
N ILE A 2 -8.95 6.73 -8.82
CA ILE A 2 -8.28 5.45 -9.04
C ILE A 2 -9.38 4.37 -9.06
N PRO A 3 -9.48 3.51 -10.07
CA PRO A 3 -10.45 2.42 -10.09
C PRO A 3 -10.25 1.53 -8.86
N THR A 4 -11.31 1.25 -8.11
CA THR A 4 -11.27 0.41 -6.90
C THR A 4 -10.76 -1.01 -7.19
N ALA A 5 -10.94 -1.50 -8.43
CA ALA A 5 -10.44 -2.81 -8.87
C ALA A 5 -8.91 -2.90 -8.99
N LEU A 6 -8.17 -1.77 -9.03
CA LEU A 6 -6.70 -1.75 -9.16
C LEU A 6 -5.98 -1.47 -7.84
N HIS A 7 -6.74 -1.33 -6.76
CA HIS A 7 -6.21 -0.93 -5.45
C HIS A 7 -6.22 -2.09 -4.45
N THR A 8 -5.24 -2.07 -3.56
CA THR A 8 -5.08 -3.02 -2.47
C THR A 8 -5.82 -2.53 -1.23
N ASP A 9 -6.97 -3.11 -0.90
CA ASP A 9 -7.62 -2.89 0.39
C ASP A 9 -6.79 -3.53 1.52
N LEU A 10 -6.22 -2.70 2.39
CA LEU A 10 -5.34 -3.13 3.47
C LEU A 10 -6.09 -3.57 4.73
N SER A 11 -7.41 -3.36 4.80
CA SER A 11 -8.26 -3.93 5.84
C SER A 11 -8.49 -5.43 5.64
N ALA A 12 -8.45 -5.90 4.40
CA ALA A 12 -8.71 -7.29 4.02
C ALA A 12 -7.43 -8.11 3.80
N ARG A 13 -6.33 -7.47 3.35
CA ARG A 13 -5.06 -8.18 3.07
C ARG A 13 -3.84 -7.32 3.36
N PRO A 14 -2.70 -7.92 3.75
CA PRO A 14 -1.49 -7.15 3.99
C PRO A 14 -0.95 -6.50 2.70
N PRO A 15 -0.21 -5.39 2.81
CA PRO A 15 0.49 -4.80 1.68
C PRO A 15 1.63 -5.72 1.24
N ARG A 16 2.13 -5.51 0.01
CA ARG A 16 3.24 -6.29 -0.54
C ARG A 16 4.46 -6.35 0.38
N SER A 17 5.25 -7.41 0.18
CA SER A 17 6.46 -7.67 0.96
C SER A 17 7.43 -6.48 0.86
N PRO A 18 8.08 -6.05 1.95
CA PRO A 18 9.14 -5.04 1.87
C PRO A 18 10.28 -5.42 0.93
N ARG A 19 10.50 -6.72 0.69
CA ARG A 19 11.56 -7.26 -0.18
C ARG A 19 11.15 -7.38 -1.64
N GLU A 20 9.88 -7.21 -1.96
CA GLU A 20 9.42 -7.20 -3.35
C GLU A 20 9.89 -5.91 -4.03
N ALA A 21 10.68 -6.06 -5.09
CA ALA A 21 11.23 -4.93 -5.82
C ALA A 21 10.22 -4.40 -6.86
N LEU A 22 10.12 -3.08 -6.96
CA LEU A 22 9.37 -2.39 -8.01
C LEU A 22 10.31 -1.41 -8.72
N GLY A 23 10.52 -1.60 -10.03
CA GLY A 23 11.46 -0.77 -10.80
C GLY A 23 12.90 -0.81 -10.26
N GLY A 24 13.30 -1.91 -9.62
CA GLY A 24 14.64 -2.05 -9.00
C GLY A 24 14.73 -1.54 -7.55
N PHE A 25 13.67 -0.95 -7.00
CA PHE A 25 13.66 -0.44 -5.63
C PHE A 25 12.93 -1.40 -4.67
N VAL A 26 13.61 -1.79 -3.58
CA VAL A 26 12.96 -2.43 -2.43
C VAL A 26 12.03 -1.44 -1.72
N ILE A 27 10.99 -1.93 -1.03
CA ILE A 27 9.98 -1.13 -0.31
C ILE A 27 9.04 -0.29 -1.19
N ALA A 28 9.43 0.11 -2.41
CA ALA A 28 8.62 0.96 -3.28
C ALA A 28 7.21 0.39 -3.57
N ALA A 29 7.12 -0.92 -3.82
CA ALA A 29 5.86 -1.64 -3.96
C ALA A 29 4.94 -1.46 -2.72
N ARG A 30 5.51 -1.69 -1.53
CA ARG A 30 4.79 -1.58 -0.25
C ARG A 30 4.32 -0.16 0.03
N MET A 31 5.16 0.84 -0.25
CA MET A 31 4.80 2.25 -0.08
C MET A 31 3.67 2.66 -1.02
N LEU A 32 3.67 2.17 -2.26
CA LEU A 32 2.61 2.44 -3.22
C LEU A 32 1.25 1.87 -2.76
N ASP A 33 1.24 0.66 -2.20
CA ASP A 33 0.01 0.05 -1.67
C ASP A 33 -0.54 0.87 -0.50
N LYS A 34 0.33 1.25 0.45
CA LYS A 34 -0.04 2.08 1.60
C LYS A 34 -0.53 3.48 1.19
N ALA A 35 0.15 4.13 0.25
CA ALA A 35 -0.25 5.45 -0.24
C ALA A 35 -1.63 5.43 -0.90
N ARG A 36 -1.91 4.42 -1.73
CA ARG A 36 -3.23 4.28 -2.36
C ARG A 36 -4.31 3.99 -1.33
N ALA A 37 -3.99 3.20 -0.30
CA ALA A 37 -4.93 2.85 0.76
C ALA A 37 -5.26 4.05 1.63
N ASP A 38 -4.27 4.90 1.91
CA ASP A 38 -4.44 6.16 2.63
C ASP A 38 -5.36 7.13 1.86
N ILE A 39 -5.11 7.30 0.56
CA ILE A 39 -5.94 8.15 -0.32
C ILE A 39 -7.40 7.67 -0.40
N LEU A 40 -7.62 6.35 -0.33
CA LEU A 40 -8.94 5.73 -0.47
C LEU A 40 -9.62 5.40 0.86
N GLY A 41 -8.97 5.65 2.00
CA GLY A 41 -9.52 5.35 3.33
C GLY A 41 -9.63 3.85 3.64
N THR A 42 -8.83 3.00 3.00
CA THR A 42 -8.84 1.54 3.18
C THR A 42 -7.53 1.03 3.80
N SER A 43 -6.96 1.80 4.73
CA SER A 43 -5.65 1.54 5.35
C SER A 43 -5.67 0.39 6.36
N GLY A 44 -6.81 0.10 6.98
CA GLY A 44 -6.90 -0.88 8.07
C GLY A 44 -5.94 -0.51 9.21
N GLU A 45 -5.14 -1.48 9.65
CA GLU A 45 -4.12 -1.30 10.71
C GLU A 45 -2.79 -0.69 10.19
N TYR A 46 -2.68 -0.37 8.90
CA TYR A 46 -1.43 0.09 8.29
C TYR A 46 -1.40 1.61 8.11
N ASN A 47 -0.38 2.28 8.66
CA ASN A 47 -0.23 3.73 8.55
C ASN A 47 0.73 4.12 7.43
N PHE A 48 0.32 4.96 6.48
CA PHE A 48 1.25 5.54 5.50
C PHE A 48 2.24 6.51 6.19
N TYR A 49 1.73 7.40 7.05
CA TYR A 49 2.52 8.30 7.88
C TYR A 49 1.82 8.55 9.24
N PRO A 50 2.56 8.54 10.37
CA PRO A 50 3.95 8.13 10.52
C PRO A 50 4.10 6.61 10.30
N CYS A 51 5.14 6.21 9.56
CA CYS A 51 5.43 4.79 9.33
C CYS A 51 6.31 4.25 10.46
N GLY A 52 5.71 3.51 11.40
CA GLY A 52 6.41 2.60 12.31
C GLY A 52 6.73 1.27 11.63
#